data_AF-A0A524CNP9-F1
#
_entry.id   AF-A0A524CNP9-F1
#
_cell.length_a   1.000
_cell.length_b   1.000
_cell.length_c   1.000
_cell.angle_alpha   90.00
_cell.angle_beta   90.00
_cell.angle_gamma   90.00
#
_symmetry.space_group_name_H-M   'P 1'
#
loop_
_entity.id
_entity.type
_entity.pdbx_description
1 polymer ?
#
loop_
_entity_poly.entity_id
_entity_poly.type
_entity_poly.pdbx_seq_one_letter_code
_entity_poly.pdbx_strand_id
1 'polypeptide(L)' 'MSAEVFSHFRDIKNESHIVGITGSPGVGKSTLTGKIAKRLLDEGKTIGIISVDPTSPFSGGAFLGDRVRMTDISLHPNV' A
#
# COMPACT_ATOMS: atom_id res chain seq x y z
N MET A 1 -9.77 24.09 -0.11
CA MET A 1 -9.41 22.95 0.77
C MET A 1 -8.60 21.88 0.02
N SER A 2 -9.14 21.13 -0.96
CA SER A 2 -8.34 20.12 -1.69
C SER A 2 -7.15 20.71 -2.46
N ALA A 3 -7.37 21.79 -3.21
CA ALA A 3 -6.32 22.47 -3.98
C ALA A 3 -5.17 23.03 -3.11
N GLU A 4 -5.46 23.35 -1.85
CA GLU A 4 -4.53 23.89 -0.85
C GLU A 4 -3.72 22.77 -0.18
N VAL A 5 -4.31 21.58 -0.01
CA VAL A 5 -3.55 20.39 0.41
C VAL A 5 -2.56 20.00 -0.69
N PHE A 6 -3.00 19.94 -1.96
CA PHE A 6 -2.14 19.54 -3.06
C PHE A 6 -1.03 20.55 -3.38
N SER A 7 -1.17 21.83 -3.03
CA SER A 7 -0.10 22.82 -3.25
C SER A 7 1.17 22.51 -2.44
N HIS A 8 1.06 21.85 -1.28
CA HIS A 8 2.20 21.47 -0.47
C HIS A 8 3.06 20.36 -1.09
N PHE A 9 2.53 19.62 -2.08
CA PHE A 9 3.20 18.49 -2.72
C PHE A 9 3.69 18.80 -4.14
N ARG A 10 3.41 19.99 -4.68
CA ARG A 10 3.71 20.33 -6.09
C ARG A 10 5.20 20.25 -6.44
N ASP A 11 6.07 20.62 -5.50
CA ASP A 11 7.52 20.68 -5.73
C ASP A 11 8.25 19.42 -5.26
N ILE A 12 7.51 18.41 -4.79
CA ILE A 12 8.11 17.12 -4.44
C ILE A 12 8.44 16.37 -5.73
N LYS A 13 9.73 16.25 -6.01
CA LYS A 13 10.22 15.34 -7.05
C LYS A 13 9.90 13.90 -6.65
N ASN A 14 9.03 13.26 -7.42
CA ASN A 14 8.69 11.87 -7.20
C ASN A 14 9.52 10.98 -8.14
N GLU A 15 10.63 10.45 -7.62
CA GLU A 15 11.50 9.50 -8.34
C GLU A 15 11.14 8.04 -8.05
N SER A 16 10.01 7.78 -7.35
CA SER A 16 9.56 6.43 -7.02
C SER A 16 8.86 5.75 -8.20
N HIS A 17 9.00 4.43 -8.28
CA HIS A 17 8.23 3.62 -9.21
C HIS A 17 6.84 3.34 -8.64
N ILE A 18 5.79 3.75 -9.36
CA ILE A 18 4.39 3.52 -8.97
C ILE A 18 3.84 2.32 -9.74
N VAL A 19 3.42 1.29 -9.00
CA VAL A 19 2.89 0.05 -9.58
C VAL A 19 1.48 -0.23 -9.04
N GLY A 20 0.52 -0.36 -9.95
CA GLY A 20 -0.85 -0.78 -9.62
C GLY A 20 -1.00 -2.30 -9.63
N ILE A 21 -1.56 -2.88 -8.57
CA ILE A 21 -1.84 -4.32 -8.47
C ILE A 21 -3.36 -4.52 -8.44
N THR A 22 -3.90 -5.22 -9.42
CA THR A 22 -5.34 -5.49 -9.57
C THR A 22 -5.62 -6.96 -9.91
N GLY A 23 -6.88 -7.36 -9.89
CA GLY A 23 -7.32 -8.75 -10.09
C GLY A 23 -8.57 -9.08 -9.27
N SER A 24 -9.19 -10.24 -9.57
CA SER A 24 -10.43 -10.69 -8.93
C SER A 24 -10.30 -10.86 -7.40
N PRO A 25 -11.41 -10.83 -6.64
CA PRO A 25 -11.41 -11.20 -5.22
C PRO A 25 -10.81 -12.60 -5.01
N GLY A 26 -10.00 -12.78 -3.96
CA GLY A 26 -9.42 -14.09 -3.62
C GLY A 26 -8.23 -14.55 -4.46
N VAL A 27 -7.84 -13.86 -5.55
CA VAL A 27 -6.70 -14.26 -6.42
C VAL A 27 -5.32 -14.15 -5.74
N GLY A 28 -5.26 -13.66 -4.49
CA GLY A 28 -4.01 -13.57 -3.72
C GLY A 28 -3.24 -12.27 -3.88
N LYS A 29 -3.87 -11.17 -4.34
CA LYS A 29 -3.24 -9.84 -4.50
C LYS A 29 -2.48 -9.40 -3.24
N SER A 30 -3.15 -9.34 -2.08
CA SER A 30 -2.50 -8.91 -0.83
C SER A 30 -1.32 -9.80 -0.44
N THR A 31 -1.40 -11.12 -0.69
CA THR A 31 -0.31 -12.06 -0.44
C THR A 31 0.89 -11.79 -1.37
N LEU A 32 0.63 -11.55 -2.66
CA LEU A 32 1.68 -11.20 -3.62
C LEU A 32 2.31 -9.85 -3.28
N THR A 33 1.50 -8.83 -2.99
CA THR A 33 1.95 -7.50 -2.57
C THR A 33 2.86 -7.59 -1.35
N GLY A 34 2.45 -8.34 -0.32
CA GLY A 34 3.26 -8.54 0.89
C GLY A 34 4.62 -9.22 0.62
N LYS A 35 4.67 -10.20 -0.29
CA LYS A 35 5.92 -10.87 -0.69
C LYS A 35 6.85 -9.95 -1.49
N ILE A 36 6.32 -9.18 -2.43
CA ILE A 36 7.09 -8.19 -3.20
C ILE A 36 7.65 -7.13 -2.27
N ALA A 37 6.80 -6.58 -1.40
CA ALA A 37 7.17 -5.62 -0.39
C ALA A 37 8.31 -6.12 0.50
N LYS A 38 8.15 -7.32 1.09
CA LYS A 38 9.21 -7.95 1.90
C LYS A 38 10.53 -8.05 1.14
N ARG A 39 10.51 -8.51 -0.11
CA ARG A 39 11.73 -8.64 -0.92
C ARG A 39 12.43 -7.29 -1.14
N LEU A 40 11.66 -6.23 -1.43
CA LEU A 40 12.22 -4.89 -1.63
C LEU A 40 12.80 -4.32 -0.33
N LEU A 41 12.17 -4.59 0.81
CA LEU A 41 12.69 -4.24 2.13
C LEU A 41 13.99 -4.97 2.46
N ASP A 42 14.07 -6.27 2.16
CA ASP A 42 15.29 -7.07 2.32
C ASP A 42 16.45 -6.53 1.46
N GLU A 43 16.13 -5.85 0.35
CA GLU A 43 17.10 -5.14 -0.51
C GLU A 43 17.40 -3.70 -0.03
N GLY A 44 16.90 -3.31 1.14
CA GLY A 44 17.13 -2.00 1.76
C GLY A 44 16.33 -0.85 1.12
N LYS A 45 15.29 -1.14 0.33
CA LYS A 45 14.45 -0.11 -0.29
C LYS A 45 13.41 0.42 0.71
N THR A 46 12.93 1.63 0.45
CA THR A 46 11.73 2.19 1.09
C THR A 46 10.53 1.92 0.20
N ILE A 47 9.40 1.52 0.78
CA ILE A 47 8.17 1.23 0.05
C ILE A 47 7.00 1.98 0.68
N GLY A 48 5.98 2.28 -0.12
CA GLY A 48 4.68 2.75 0.37
C GLY A 48 3.58 1.92 -0.26
N ILE A 49 2.59 1.51 0.55
CA ILE A 49 1.45 0.69 0.09
C ILE A 49 0.16 1.43 0.36
N ILE A 50 -0.63 1.65 -0.69
CA ILE A 50 -1.97 2.24 -0.61
C ILE A 50 -2.98 1.18 -1.05
N SER A 51 -3.74 0.65 -0.10
CA SER A 51 -4.86 -0.25 -0.39
C SER A 51 -6.11 0.55 -0.76
N VAL A 52 -6.71 0.23 -1.90
CA VAL A 52 -7.99 0.79 -2.36
C VAL A 52 -9.01 -0.34 -2.50
N ASP A 53 -10.00 -0.38 -1.61
CA ASP A 53 -11.11 -1.34 -1.63
C ASP A 53 -12.45 -0.60 -1.76
N PRO A 54 -13.11 -0.65 -2.94
CA PRO A 54 -14.39 0.03 -3.15
C PRO A 54 -15.57 -0.61 -2.39
N THR A 55 -15.41 -1.78 -1.75
CA THR A 55 -16.52 -2.60 -1.20
C THR A 55 -16.64 -2.63 0.34
N SER A 56 -16.12 -1.64 1.05
CA SER A 56 -16.08 -1.65 2.53
C SER A 56 -17.23 -0.96 3.32
N PRO A 57 -18.55 -1.08 3.03
CA PRO A 57 -19.57 -0.75 4.02
C PRO A 57 -20.02 -1.95 4.90
N PHE A 58 -19.74 -3.20 4.51
CA PHE A 58 -20.41 -4.36 5.14
C PHE A 58 -19.63 -5.12 6.23
N SER A 59 -18.36 -4.79 6.53
CA SER A 59 -17.58 -5.50 7.57
C SER A 59 -16.79 -4.61 8.54
N GLY A 60 -16.88 -3.29 8.44
CA GLY A 60 -16.22 -2.40 9.40
C GLY A 60 -14.70 -2.33 9.33
N GLY A 61 -14.06 -2.73 8.22
CA GLY A 61 -12.68 -2.30 7.94
C GLY A 61 -11.86 -3.20 7.02
N ALA A 62 -11.84 -2.90 5.71
CA ALA A 62 -10.88 -3.46 4.76
C ALA A 62 -9.41 -3.18 5.13
N PHE A 63 -9.15 -2.06 5.82
CA PHE A 63 -7.83 -1.67 6.30
C PHE A 63 -7.23 -2.67 7.31
N LEU A 64 -8.05 -3.26 8.18
CA LEU A 64 -7.58 -4.24 9.17
C LEU A 64 -7.26 -5.58 8.52
N GLY A 65 -8.06 -5.99 7.51
CA GLY A 65 -7.85 -7.24 6.78
C GLY A 65 -6.55 -7.27 5.96
N ASP A 66 -6.19 -6.15 5.33
CA ASP A 66 -4.92 -6.04 4.62
C ASP A 66 -3.72 -5.92 5.58
N ARG A 67 -3.87 -5.21 6.70
CA ARG A 67 -2.83 -5.16 7.76
C ARG A 67 -2.56 -6.55 8.36
N VAL A 68 -3.59 -7.35 8.65
CA VAL A 68 -3.45 -8.73 9.17
C VAL A 68 -2.82 -9.68 8.13
N ARG A 69 -2.94 -9.39 6.84
CA ARG A 69 -2.30 -10.18 5.77
C ARG A 69 -0.86 -9.75 5.47
N MET A 70 -0.47 -8.56 5.92
CA MET A 70 0.86 -7.97 5.74
C MET A 70 1.53 -7.65 7.09
N THR A 71 1.17 -8.35 8.16
CA THR A 71 1.65 -8.07 9.53
C THR A 71 3.18 -8.11 9.62
N ASP A 72 3.79 -9.04 8.88
CA ASP A 72 5.24 -9.28 8.85
C ASP A 72 6.05 -8.07 8.37
N ILE A 73 5.44 -7.17 7.59
CA ILE A 73 6.10 -5.97 7.06
C ILE A 73 5.52 -4.68 7.65
N SER A 74 4.34 -4.73 8.27
CA SER A 74 3.61 -3.55 8.73
C SER A 74 4.31 -2.76 9.84
N LEU A 75 5.28 -3.37 10.51
CA LEU A 75 6.09 -2.74 11.58
C LEU A 75 7.52 -2.43 11.12
N HIS A 76 7.87 -2.72 9.87
CA HIS A 76 9.20 -2.47 9.35
C HIS A 76 9.42 -0.96 9.17
N PRO A 77 10.56 -0.39 9.60
CA PRO A 77 10.77 1.06 9.63
C PRO A 77 10.77 1.75 8.26
N ASN A 78 10.92 0.98 7.18
CA ASN A 78 10.94 1.45 5.80
C ASN A 78 9.61 1.21 5.05
N VAL A 79 8.50 1.00 5.77
CA VAL A 79 7.13 0.78 5.26
C VAL A 79 6.18 1.85 5.78
#